data_AF-A0A269W0K7-F1
#
_entry.id   AF-A0A269W0K7-F1
#
_cell.length_a   1.000
_cell.length_b   1.000
_cell.length_c   1.000
_cell.angle_alpha   90.00
_cell.angle_beta   90.00
_cell.angle_gamma   90.00
#
_symmetry.space_group_name_H-M   'P 1'
#
loop_
_entity.id
_entity.type
_entity.pdbx_description
1 polymer ?
#
loop_
_entity_poly.entity_id
_entity_poly.type
_entity_poly.pdbx_seq_one_letter_code
_entity_poly.pdbx_strand_id
1 'polypeptide(L)'
;MDFDKNNKGLCPLDFNEVITIKTSRILNVLLIIFFTCTLAACSRGKEDAVRDMVSPQQKSYNIYVFWDGRQSDYSELIEEMLNVINSEAILESLPIHNMSFISLDDQTQKYDYKKLFAIEQSPTIIVLDHEGIVLQTNDPNDIYDIPKN
;
A
#
# COMPACT_ATOMS: atom_id res chain seq x y z
N MET A 1 1.67 38.24 -80.27
CA MET A 1 2.97 37.59 -80.03
C MET A 1 3.70 38.50 -79.08
N ASP A 2 3.64 38.17 -77.79
CA ASP A 2 4.40 38.86 -76.74
C ASP A 2 5.37 37.86 -76.13
N PHE A 3 6.64 38.26 -76.12
CA PHE A 3 7.74 37.60 -75.42
C PHE A 3 7.84 38.24 -74.03
N ASP A 4 7.73 37.45 -72.96
CA ASP A 4 8.15 37.88 -71.63
C ASP A 4 9.33 37.07 -71.10
N LYS A 5 10.17 37.80 -70.38
CA LYS A 5 11.54 37.60 -69.95
C LYS A 5 11.61 37.00 -68.53
N ASN A 6 12.74 36.37 -68.26
CA ASN A 6 13.57 36.56 -67.05
C ASN A 6 13.12 36.03 -65.65
N ASN A 7 13.90 35.04 -65.18
CA ASN A 7 14.95 35.20 -64.15
C ASN A 7 14.58 35.13 -62.64
N LYS A 8 15.33 34.23 -61.96
CA LYS A 8 15.86 34.26 -60.58
C LYS A 8 14.92 34.07 -59.38
N GLY A 9 15.38 33.19 -58.48
CA GLY A 9 15.29 33.45 -57.04
C GLY A 9 15.20 32.19 -56.18
N LEU A 10 16.36 31.61 -55.83
CA LEU A 10 16.45 30.78 -54.62
C LEU A 10 16.04 31.62 -53.41
N CYS A 11 15.08 31.15 -52.61
CA CYS A 11 14.90 31.65 -51.24
C CYS A 11 15.81 30.87 -50.28
N PRO A 12 16.65 31.53 -49.47
CA PRO A 12 17.28 30.89 -48.33
C PRO A 12 16.25 30.79 -47.19
N LEU A 13 16.03 29.59 -46.66
CA LEU A 13 15.24 29.41 -45.44
C LEU A 13 16.06 29.95 -44.26
N ASP A 14 15.44 30.86 -43.52
CA ASP A 14 15.99 31.56 -42.37
C ASP A 14 16.24 30.57 -41.21
N PHE A 15 17.50 30.44 -40.78
CA PHE A 15 17.95 29.50 -39.76
C PHE A 15 17.36 29.76 -38.36
N ASN A 16 16.76 30.95 -38.14
CA ASN A 16 16.21 31.34 -36.84
C ASN A 16 14.86 30.70 -36.52
N GLU A 17 14.07 30.26 -37.51
CA GLU A 17 12.79 29.58 -37.25
C GLU A 17 12.98 28.13 -36.77
N VAL A 18 14.06 27.47 -37.22
CA VAL A 18 14.33 26.07 -36.89
C VAL A 18 14.70 25.88 -35.41
N ILE A 19 15.33 26.89 -34.80
CA ILE A 19 15.77 26.83 -33.40
C ILE A 19 14.58 26.94 -32.44
N THR A 20 13.61 27.81 -32.72
CA THR A 20 12.44 28.07 -31.86
C THR A 20 11.45 26.91 -31.81
N ILE A 21 11.29 26.17 -32.92
CA ILE A 21 10.40 25.00 -32.98
C ILE A 21 10.99 23.81 -32.21
N LYS A 22 12.32 23.67 -32.21
CA LYS A 22 13.02 22.54 -31.58
C LYS A 22 13.07 22.65 -30.05
N THR A 23 13.24 23.86 -29.52
CA THR A 23 13.24 24.13 -28.08
C THR A 23 11.86 23.94 -27.43
N SER A 24 10.78 24.27 -28.15
CA SER A 24 9.39 24.07 -27.69
C SER A 24 9.03 22.58 -27.50
N ARG A 25 9.49 21.70 -28.40
CA ARG A 25 9.23 20.25 -28.30
C ARG A 25 10.02 19.59 -27.17
N ILE A 26 11.25 20.04 -26.91
CA ILE A 26 12.08 19.52 -25.82
C ILE A 26 11.53 19.98 -24.45
N LEU A 27 11.06 21.23 -24.35
CA LEU A 27 10.45 21.77 -23.14
C LEU A 27 9.17 20.99 -22.76
N ASN A 28 8.32 20.64 -23.74
CA ASN A 28 7.12 19.84 -23.50
C ASN A 28 7.43 18.41 -23.07
N VAL A 29 8.46 17.78 -23.62
CA VAL A 29 8.89 16.42 -23.19
C VAL A 29 9.46 16.44 -21.77
N LEU A 30 10.26 17.45 -21.42
CA LEU A 30 10.78 17.64 -20.06
C LEU A 30 9.65 17.87 -19.04
N LEU A 31 8.62 18.62 -19.42
CA LEU A 31 7.47 18.91 -18.56
C LEU A 31 6.61 17.66 -18.32
N ILE A 32 6.48 16.79 -19.33
CA ILE A 32 5.80 15.48 -19.20
C ILE A 32 6.59 14.54 -18.26
N ILE A 33 7.92 14.47 -18.42
CA ILE A 33 8.79 13.65 -17.54
C ILE A 33 8.73 14.15 -16.09
N PHE A 34 8.78 15.48 -15.89
CA PHE A 34 8.64 16.08 -14.57
C PHE A 34 7.27 15.77 -13.94
N PHE A 35 6.18 15.81 -14.72
CA PHE A 35 4.84 15.45 -14.24
C PHE A 35 4.70 13.95 -13.90
N THR A 36 5.37 13.06 -14.64
CA THR A 36 5.35 11.62 -14.33
C THR A 36 6.13 11.27 -13.06
N CYS A 37 7.14 12.06 -12.68
CA CYS A 37 7.87 11.86 -11.43
C CYS A 37 7.12 12.38 -10.19
N THR A 38 6.22 13.36 -10.35
CA THR A 38 5.46 13.92 -9.22
C THR A 38 4.26 13.07 -8.78
N LEU A 39 3.92 12.00 -9.51
CA LEU A 39 2.84 11.08 -9.14
C LEU A 39 3.30 9.91 -8.25
N ALA A 40 4.58 9.85 -7.87
CA ALA A 40 4.99 9.13 -6.66
C ALA A 40 4.53 9.93 -5.43
N ALA A 41 3.22 10.15 -5.31
CA ALA A 41 2.61 10.59 -4.08
C ALA A 41 2.99 9.55 -3.03
N CYS A 42 3.76 9.96 -2.02
CA CYS A 42 4.04 9.19 -0.81
C CYS A 42 2.76 8.94 -0.01
N SER A 43 1.80 8.20 -0.57
CA SER A 43 0.82 7.50 0.25
C SER A 43 1.54 6.30 0.84
N ARG A 44 1.65 6.23 2.17
CA ARG A 44 2.23 5.05 2.81
C ARG A 44 1.42 3.83 2.39
N GLY A 45 2.10 2.85 1.81
CA GLY A 45 1.48 1.69 1.17
C GLY A 45 1.11 0.59 2.15
N LYS A 46 0.47 -0.47 1.63
CA LYS A 46 0.23 -1.70 2.39
C LYS A 46 1.55 -2.31 2.87
N GLU A 47 2.58 -2.23 2.05
CA GLU A 47 3.94 -2.72 2.32
C GLU A 47 4.59 -1.97 3.49
N ASP A 48 4.37 -0.66 3.61
CA ASP A 48 4.86 0.12 4.73
C ASP A 48 4.16 -0.25 6.04
N ALA A 49 2.83 -0.47 5.99
CA ALA A 49 2.07 -0.91 7.14
C ALA A 49 2.51 -2.31 7.59
N VAL A 50 2.63 -3.27 6.66
CA VAL A 50 3.11 -4.63 6.95
C VAL A 50 4.50 -4.58 7.57
N ARG A 51 5.43 -3.80 7.01
CA ARG A 51 6.79 -3.66 7.54
C ARG A 51 6.83 -3.11 8.96
N ASP A 52 5.88 -2.25 9.34
CA ASP A 52 5.78 -1.73 10.71
C ASP A 52 5.07 -2.70 11.67
N MET A 53 4.33 -3.69 11.14
CA MET A 53 3.51 -4.63 11.89
C MET A 53 4.16 -6.01 12.09
N VAL A 54 5.12 -6.39 11.24
CA VAL A 54 5.81 -7.68 11.34
C VAL A 54 6.55 -7.85 12.67
N SER A 55 6.76 -9.10 13.08
CA SER A 55 7.48 -9.39 14.30
C SER A 55 8.99 -9.08 14.13
N PRO A 56 9.63 -8.36 15.07
CA PRO A 56 11.06 -8.07 14.98
C PRO A 56 11.93 -9.31 15.25
N GLN A 57 11.36 -10.36 15.85
CA GLN A 57 12.05 -11.59 16.19
C GLN A 57 11.69 -12.67 15.17
N GLN A 58 12.68 -13.47 14.77
CA GLN A 58 12.43 -14.64 13.92
C GLN A 58 11.60 -15.66 14.68
N LYS A 59 10.71 -16.36 13.95
CA LYS A 59 9.82 -17.40 14.47
C LYS A 59 8.76 -16.93 15.46
N SER A 60 8.49 -15.63 15.60
CA SER A 60 7.39 -15.12 16.43
C SER A 60 6.34 -14.39 15.62
N TYR A 61 5.16 -14.28 16.21
CA TYR A 61 3.98 -13.76 15.53
C TYR A 61 3.42 -12.52 16.24
N ASN A 62 2.98 -11.55 15.45
CA ASN A 62 2.16 -10.43 15.92
C ASN A 62 0.73 -10.62 15.43
N ILE A 63 -0.24 -10.42 16.33
CA ILE A 63 -1.66 -10.53 16.01
C ILE A 63 -2.30 -9.15 16.12
N TYR A 64 -3.02 -8.75 15.07
CA TYR A 64 -3.79 -7.51 15.04
C TYR A 64 -5.26 -7.83 14.83
N VAL A 65 -6.11 -7.34 15.73
CA VAL A 65 -7.55 -7.52 15.69
C VAL A 65 -8.21 -6.18 15.37
N PHE A 66 -8.74 -6.06 14.17
CA PHE A 66 -9.40 -4.87 13.67
C PHE A 66 -10.90 -4.93 13.93
N TRP A 67 -11.43 -3.95 14.66
CA TRP A 67 -12.81 -3.96 15.13
C TRP A 67 -13.53 -2.62 14.90
N ASP A 68 -14.84 -2.64 14.62
CA ASP A 68 -15.62 -1.45 14.26
C ASP A 68 -16.71 -1.04 15.26
N GLY A 69 -16.85 -1.74 16.39
CA GLY A 69 -17.86 -1.37 17.38
C GLY A 69 -19.26 -1.94 17.15
N ARG A 70 -19.55 -2.55 16.01
CA ARG A 70 -20.94 -2.78 15.57
C ARG A 70 -21.44 -4.20 15.75
N GLN A 71 -20.58 -5.19 15.54
CA GLN A 71 -21.00 -6.60 15.47
C GLN A 71 -20.72 -7.41 16.74
N SER A 72 -19.70 -7.05 17.51
CA SER A 72 -19.29 -7.78 18.71
C SER A 72 -19.03 -6.83 19.87
N ASP A 73 -19.36 -7.27 21.10
CA ASP A 73 -18.91 -6.59 22.31
C ASP A 73 -17.38 -6.67 22.38
N TYR A 74 -16.75 -5.55 22.74
CA TYR A 74 -15.29 -5.47 22.80
C TYR A 74 -14.70 -6.46 23.83
N SER A 75 -15.38 -6.67 24.95
CA SER A 75 -14.94 -7.56 26.03
C SER A 75 -15.05 -9.02 25.61
N GLU A 76 -16.17 -9.39 24.96
CA GLU A 76 -16.36 -10.75 24.43
C GLU A 76 -15.31 -11.09 23.37
N LEU A 77 -15.01 -10.14 22.47
CA LEU A 77 -13.97 -10.30 21.46
C LEU A 77 -12.58 -10.50 22.08
N ILE A 78 -12.25 -9.74 23.14
CA ILE A 78 -10.99 -9.94 23.86
C ILE A 78 -10.96 -11.33 24.50
N GLU A 79 -12.01 -11.72 25.20
CA GLU A 79 -12.07 -13.03 25.86
C GLU A 79 -11.94 -14.19 24.86
N GLU A 80 -12.62 -14.10 23.71
CA GLU A 80 -12.52 -15.08 22.63
C GLU A 80 -11.08 -15.20 22.11
N MET A 81 -10.45 -14.08 21.79
CA MET A 81 -9.07 -14.06 21.31
C MET A 81 -8.09 -14.59 22.37
N LEU A 82 -8.28 -14.22 23.64
CA LEU A 82 -7.45 -14.71 24.75
C LEU A 82 -7.61 -16.21 24.96
N ASN A 83 -8.82 -16.76 24.79
CA ASN A 83 -9.06 -18.20 24.90
C ASN A 83 -8.33 -18.98 23.80
N VAL A 84 -8.33 -18.48 22.57
CA VAL A 84 -7.59 -19.11 21.47
C VAL A 84 -6.09 -19.07 21.73
N ILE A 85 -5.52 -17.90 22.02
CA ILE A 85 -4.06 -17.77 22.15
C ILE A 85 -3.48 -18.43 23.39
N ASN A 86 -4.26 -18.52 24.47
CA ASN A 86 -3.84 -19.20 25.71
C ASN A 86 -4.16 -20.70 25.69
N SER A 87 -4.72 -21.22 24.60
CA SER A 87 -4.87 -22.66 24.45
C SER A 87 -3.50 -23.34 24.38
N GLU A 88 -3.39 -24.52 24.99
CA GLU A 88 -2.14 -25.29 25.06
C GLU A 88 -1.53 -25.52 23.66
N ALA A 89 -2.38 -25.82 22.68
CA ALA A 89 -1.96 -26.02 21.29
C ALA A 89 -1.27 -24.79 20.67
N ILE A 90 -1.72 -23.57 20.98
CA ILE A 90 -1.11 -22.34 20.47
C ILE A 90 0.15 -21.99 21.28
N LEU A 91 0.08 -22.05 22.61
CA LEU A 91 1.21 -21.72 23.48
C LEU A 91 2.47 -22.56 23.17
N GLU A 92 2.30 -23.83 22.79
CA GLU A 92 3.41 -24.71 22.45
C GLU A 92 3.98 -24.50 21.05
N SER A 93 3.19 -23.94 20.12
CA SER A 93 3.54 -23.97 18.69
C SER A 93 3.65 -22.61 18.00
N LEU A 94 3.07 -21.57 18.59
CA LEU A 94 2.96 -20.24 18.03
C LEU A 94 3.40 -19.24 19.11
N PRO A 95 4.70 -18.91 19.18
CA PRO A 95 5.19 -17.90 20.12
C PRO A 95 4.70 -16.52 19.68
N ILE A 96 3.67 -16.03 20.36
CA ILE A 96 3.07 -14.72 20.10
C ILE A 96 3.90 -13.66 20.83
N HIS A 97 4.44 -12.72 20.05
CA HIS A 97 5.21 -11.59 20.58
C HIS A 97 4.30 -10.46 21.05
N ASN A 98 3.26 -10.16 20.27
CA ASN A 98 2.34 -9.06 20.56
C ASN A 98 0.93 -9.38 20.04
N MET A 99 -0.08 -8.90 20.77
CA MET A 99 -1.46 -8.84 20.30
C MET A 99 -1.97 -7.40 20.48
N SER A 100 -2.61 -6.85 19.46
CA SER A 100 -3.13 -5.49 19.49
C SER A 100 -4.53 -5.40 18.90
N PHE A 101 -5.42 -4.72 19.61
CA PHE A 101 -6.77 -4.43 19.16
C PHE A 101 -6.80 -3.01 18.60
N ILE A 102 -7.26 -2.86 17.37
CA ILE A 102 -7.28 -1.60 16.64
C ILE A 102 -8.72 -1.29 16.26
N SER A 103 -9.22 -0.13 16.70
CA SER A 103 -10.49 0.39 16.24
C SER A 103 -10.36 0.90 14.80
N LEU A 104 -11.22 0.43 13.90
CA LEU A 104 -11.31 0.88 12.51
C LEU A 104 -11.88 2.29 12.38
N ASP A 105 -12.55 2.78 13.43
CA ASP A 105 -13.12 4.13 13.47
C ASP A 105 -12.17 5.16 14.10
N ASP A 106 -10.97 4.74 14.55
CA ASP A 106 -9.95 5.63 15.12
C ASP A 106 -9.17 6.38 14.02
N GLN A 107 -9.40 7.69 13.94
CA GLN A 107 -8.74 8.57 12.97
C GLN A 107 -7.31 8.97 13.36
N THR A 108 -6.84 8.61 14.56
CA THR A 108 -5.46 8.91 15.01
C THR A 108 -4.44 7.89 14.54
N GLN A 109 -4.90 6.80 13.93
CA GLN A 109 -4.06 5.72 13.42
C GLN A 109 -3.10 6.21 12.33
N LYS A 110 -1.89 5.64 12.32
CA LYS A 110 -0.83 5.98 11.33
C LYS A 110 -1.24 5.65 9.89
N TYR A 111 -2.15 4.70 9.71
CA TYR A 111 -2.57 4.09 8.45
C TYR A 111 -4.10 3.94 8.41
N ASP A 112 -4.67 4.05 7.21
CA ASP A 112 -6.05 3.64 6.95
C ASP A 112 -6.08 2.11 6.73
N TYR A 113 -6.07 1.37 7.84
CA TYR A 113 -6.00 -0.09 7.80
C TYR A 113 -7.20 -0.72 7.09
N LYS A 114 -8.39 -0.10 7.18
CA LYS A 114 -9.59 -0.57 6.49
C LYS A 114 -9.36 -0.62 4.99
N LYS A 115 -8.83 0.46 4.43
CA LYS A 115 -8.52 0.56 3.00
C LYS A 115 -7.32 -0.30 2.60
N LEU A 116 -6.25 -0.30 3.40
CA LEU A 116 -5.01 -1.00 3.06
C LEU A 116 -5.16 -2.53 3.05
N PHE A 117 -5.96 -3.07 3.97
CA PHE A 117 -6.17 -4.52 4.09
C PHE A 117 -7.51 -4.99 3.49
N ALA A 118 -8.23 -4.09 2.81
CA ALA A 118 -9.56 -4.36 2.25
C ALA A 118 -10.51 -5.01 3.27
N ILE A 119 -10.59 -4.42 4.47
CA ILE A 119 -11.39 -4.96 5.57
C ILE A 119 -12.86 -4.63 5.33
N GLU A 120 -13.61 -5.66 4.91
CA GLU A 120 -15.04 -5.57 4.65
C GLU A 120 -15.89 -5.98 5.87
N GLN A 121 -15.34 -6.82 6.75
CA GLN A 121 -16.04 -7.41 7.90
C GLN A 121 -15.30 -7.15 9.21
N SER A 122 -16.05 -7.10 10.31
CA SER A 122 -15.53 -6.87 11.65
C SER A 122 -16.01 -7.97 12.60
N PRO A 123 -15.12 -8.54 13.45
CA PRO A 123 -13.68 -8.28 13.52
C PRO A 123 -12.92 -8.89 12.33
N THR A 124 -11.79 -8.29 11.94
CA THR A 124 -10.80 -8.94 11.05
C THR A 124 -9.50 -9.14 11.80
N ILE A 125 -8.98 -10.36 11.79
CA ILE A 125 -7.76 -10.78 12.46
C ILE A 125 -6.68 -10.91 11.39
N ILE A 126 -5.55 -10.23 11.61
CA ILE A 126 -4.37 -10.34 10.77
C ILE A 126 -3.23 -10.84 11.64
N VAL A 127 -2.66 -11.98 11.25
CA VAL A 127 -1.47 -12.56 11.89
C VAL A 127 -0.29 -12.35 10.96
N LEU A 128 0.80 -11.82 11.53
CA LEU A 128 2.03 -11.56 10.82
C LEU A 128 3.20 -12.28 11.49
N ASP A 129 4.08 -12.85 10.68
CA ASP A 129 5.39 -13.30 11.13
C ASP A 129 6.45 -12.23 10.78
N HIS A 130 7.72 -12.62 10.71
CA HIS A 130 8.82 -11.73 10.32
C HIS A 130 8.89 -11.42 8.81
N GLU A 131 8.27 -12.24 7.95
CA GLU A 131 8.28 -12.07 6.50
C GLU A 131 7.07 -11.26 6.01
N GLY A 132 5.92 -11.38 6.69
CA GLY A 132 4.73 -10.65 6.33
C GLY A 132 3.45 -11.23 6.93
N ILE A 133 2.35 -11.11 6.20
CA ILE A 133 1.04 -11.64 6.61
C ILE A 133 1.01 -13.15 6.34
N VAL A 134 0.72 -13.92 7.38
CA VAL A 134 0.55 -15.38 7.28
C VAL A 134 -0.92 -15.80 7.33
N LEU A 135 -1.78 -14.98 7.94
CA LEU A 135 -3.22 -15.23 8.03
C LEU A 135 -3.98 -13.90 8.04
N GLN A 136 -5.08 -13.85 7.30
CA GLN A 136 -6.10 -12.81 7.40
C GLN A 136 -7.47 -13.49 7.41
N THR A 137 -8.22 -13.35 8.50
CA THR A 137 -9.47 -14.07 8.74
C THR A 137 -10.47 -13.24 9.56
N ASN A 138 -11.72 -13.69 9.61
CA ASN A 138 -12.75 -13.21 10.53
C ASN A 138 -13.06 -14.22 11.66
N ASP A 139 -12.45 -15.41 11.63
CA ASP A 139 -12.63 -16.47 12.62
C ASP A 139 -11.35 -16.64 13.46
N PRO A 140 -11.40 -16.42 14.78
CA PRO A 140 -10.27 -16.68 15.68
C PRO A 140 -9.71 -18.10 15.61
N ASN A 141 -10.54 -19.10 15.28
CA ASN A 141 -10.10 -20.50 15.25
C ASN A 141 -9.15 -20.81 14.08
N ASP A 142 -9.15 -20.00 13.02
CA ASP A 142 -8.22 -20.20 11.89
C ASP A 142 -6.74 -20.01 12.31
N ILE A 143 -6.48 -19.42 13.49
CA ILE A 143 -5.13 -19.34 14.06
C ILE A 143 -4.52 -20.74 14.27
N TYR A 144 -5.36 -21.76 14.52
CA TYR A 144 -4.89 -23.15 14.66
C TYR A 144 -4.30 -23.74 13.38
N ASP A 145 -4.62 -23.17 12.21
CA ASP A 145 -4.17 -23.66 10.91
C ASP A 145 -2.83 -23.06 10.45
N ILE A 146 -2.26 -22.12 11.22
CA ILE A 146 -0.98 -21.51 10.88
C ILE A 146 0.14 -22.57 10.93
N PRO A 147 0.98 -22.68 9.87
CA PRO A 147 2.10 -23.61 9.84
C PRO A 147 3.06 -23.40 11.01
N LYS A 148 3.40 -24.50 11.68
CA LYS A 148 4.31 -24.51 12.84
C LYS A 148 5.76 -24.55 12.33
N ASN A 149 6.57 -23.56 12.70
CA ASN A 149 7.96 -23.35 12.24
C ASN A 149 9.02 -23.64 13.31
#